data_AF-A0A081BUK6-F1
#
_entry.id   AF-A0A081BUK6-F1
#
_cell.length_a   1.000
_cell.length_b   1.000
_cell.length_c   1.000
_cell.angle_alpha   90.00
_cell.angle_beta   90.00
_cell.angle_gamma   90.00
#
_symmetry.space_group_name_H-M   'P 1'
#
loop_
_entity.id
_entity.type
_entity.pdbx_description
1 polymer ?
#
loop_
_entity_poly.entity_id
_entity_poly.type
_entity_poly.pdbx_seq_one_letter_code
_entity_poly.pdbx_strand_id
1 'polypeptide(L)'
;MFQKRPLRRTQLISPWGIGQMINFPGDESLMVCGLDAWESTYQDAPDHYTEFIFHEERLEKRLHVSEFRFPPDYRESGIGVQNPHLKIPCVRFPQWHYCPKCGFMKKLSLYGSRCRCEGPNYPGLSCHSTKPNKRSFLIPVRFIAICEKGHIEDFPFMEWVHKGGTCDNDCQLRLQSGRSSSSLAGIKITCTCGAYRTLAGAFNKDSLESISKRCGGYRPWLGEIDDKAKSCGEPLRVVQRGASNVYFSEIRSSIYLPRWEKTVHRKIIEVLDNNWDVLVRNRINGQLNRIVFETIADLKGVDCEELLAVAEKRLNETSTDGSPIEDSEELYRTSEYEAIIAELGGDNQDFFVTNKKSIEYGDIVQRFFKSISLIHKLRETRALVGFSRWRPEDGRSLQAKRADLALSNSIRWLPAIIVRGEGLFFEFRTDKLDEWLENADTLKRAEKQIENFNNARIRRGQTIRRLNPRFILIHSHYALI
;
A
#
# COMPACT_ATOMS: atom_id res chain seq x y z
N MET A 1 14.64 17.31 -18.76
CA MET A 1 13.75 16.36 -19.47
C MET A 1 12.54 16.12 -18.58
N PHE A 2 11.31 16.39 -19.02
CA PHE A 2 10.14 16.16 -18.15
C PHE A 2 9.94 14.66 -17.92
N GLN A 3 9.84 14.25 -16.65
CA GLN A 3 9.51 12.86 -16.30
C GLN A 3 8.14 12.52 -16.91
N LYS A 4 8.08 11.45 -17.72
CA LYS A 4 6.85 11.09 -18.44
C LYS A 4 5.75 10.53 -17.53
N ARG A 5 6.13 9.96 -16.38
CA ARG A 5 5.25 9.24 -15.44
C ARG A 5 5.66 9.52 -13.98
N PRO A 6 5.62 10.78 -13.53
CA PRO A 6 6.09 11.13 -12.19
C PRO A 6 5.16 10.53 -11.13
N LEU A 7 5.75 9.97 -10.09
CA LEU A 7 5.03 9.45 -8.92
C LEU A 7 5.79 9.85 -7.66
N ARG A 8 5.11 10.29 -6.61
CA ARG A 8 5.80 10.54 -5.33
C ARG A 8 6.09 9.21 -4.66
N ARG A 9 7.30 9.04 -4.14
CA ARG A 9 7.74 7.82 -3.45
C ARG A 9 6.77 7.35 -2.36
N THR A 10 6.22 8.30 -1.58
CA THR A 10 5.25 8.00 -0.53
C THR A 10 3.97 7.36 -1.04
N GLN A 11 3.58 7.67 -2.27
CA GLN A 11 2.37 7.14 -2.89
C GLN A 11 2.52 5.65 -3.25
N LEU A 12 3.74 5.11 -3.33
CA LEU A 12 3.99 3.68 -3.55
C LEU A 12 3.71 2.81 -2.33
N ILE A 13 3.48 3.40 -1.16
CA ILE A 13 2.97 2.70 0.03
C ILE A 13 1.46 2.88 0.08
N SER A 14 1.00 4.11 -0.08
CA SER A 14 -0.42 4.43 -0.21
C SER A 14 -0.63 5.77 -0.90
N PRO A 15 -1.51 5.88 -1.92
CA PRO A 15 -2.53 4.89 -2.30
C PRO A 15 -2.16 3.98 -3.48
N TRP A 16 -0.95 4.05 -4.02
CA TRP A 16 -0.49 3.42 -5.27
C TRP A 16 0.57 2.35 -5.05
N GLY A 17 0.31 1.43 -4.12
CA GLY A 17 1.20 0.31 -3.84
C GLY A 17 1.13 -0.83 -4.85
N ILE A 18 1.83 -1.92 -4.52
CA ILE A 18 1.88 -3.16 -5.30
C ILE A 18 0.46 -3.64 -5.61
N GLY A 19 0.20 -3.98 -6.87
CA GLY A 19 -1.10 -4.44 -7.34
C GLY A 19 -2.13 -3.32 -7.57
N GLN A 20 -1.80 -2.04 -7.35
CA GLN A 20 -2.68 -0.92 -7.70
C GLN A 20 -2.46 -0.47 -9.14
N MET A 21 -3.53 -0.03 -9.81
CA MET A 21 -3.46 0.65 -11.10
C MET A 21 -3.27 2.16 -10.95
N ILE A 22 -2.45 2.73 -11.81
CA ILE A 22 -2.13 4.16 -11.89
C ILE A 22 -2.44 4.65 -13.29
N ASN A 23 -3.15 5.77 -13.37
CA ASN A 23 -3.52 6.42 -14.62
C ASN A 23 -2.53 7.53 -14.94
N PHE A 24 -1.84 7.41 -16.06
CA PHE A 24 -0.89 8.41 -16.53
C PHE A 24 -1.47 9.23 -17.69
N PRO A 25 -0.93 10.44 -17.93
CA PRO A 25 -1.29 11.24 -19.09
C PRO A 25 -1.17 10.47 -20.41
N GLY A 26 -2.04 10.78 -21.37
CA GLY A 26 -2.07 10.10 -22.67
C GLY A 26 -2.80 8.75 -22.66
N ASP A 27 -3.70 8.53 -21.70
CA ASP A 27 -4.54 7.34 -21.57
C ASP A 27 -3.75 6.04 -21.38
N GLU A 28 -2.74 6.07 -20.52
CA GLU A 28 -1.97 4.89 -20.13
C GLU A 28 -2.38 4.45 -18.72
N SER A 29 -2.58 3.13 -18.55
CA SER A 29 -2.94 2.51 -17.27
C SER A 29 -1.91 1.43 -16.97
N LEU A 30 -1.17 1.59 -15.88
CA LEU A 30 -0.13 0.67 -15.46
C LEU A 30 -0.41 0.19 -14.05
N MET A 31 -0.08 -1.06 -13.77
CA MET A 31 -0.20 -1.67 -12.45
C MET A 31 1.18 -1.91 -11.85
N VAL A 32 1.38 -1.51 -10.59
CA VAL A 32 2.66 -1.69 -9.88
C VAL A 32 2.94 -3.17 -9.65
N CYS A 33 4.11 -3.64 -10.06
CA CYS A 33 4.49 -5.06 -9.94
C CYS A 33 4.79 -5.46 -8.48
N GLY A 34 4.77 -6.77 -8.21
CA GLY A 34 5.19 -7.36 -6.95
C GLY A 34 6.69 -7.24 -6.66
N LEU A 35 7.06 -7.65 -5.44
CA LEU A 35 8.40 -7.49 -4.88
C LEU A 35 9.47 -8.25 -5.66
N ASP A 36 9.14 -9.34 -6.36
CA ASP A 36 10.11 -10.06 -7.20
C ASP A 36 10.67 -9.15 -8.31
N ALA A 37 9.83 -8.30 -8.91
CA ALA A 37 10.27 -7.35 -9.91
C ALA A 37 11.05 -6.18 -9.29
N TRP A 38 10.72 -5.79 -8.05
CA TRP A 38 11.46 -4.77 -7.32
C TRP A 38 12.84 -5.28 -6.93
N GLU A 39 12.93 -6.54 -6.51
CA GLU A 39 14.19 -7.22 -6.19
C GLU A 39 15.11 -7.24 -7.41
N SER A 40 14.60 -7.58 -8.60
CA SER A 40 15.36 -7.46 -9.85
C SER A 40 15.85 -6.02 -10.08
N THR A 41 15.00 -5.01 -9.81
CA THR A 41 15.38 -3.59 -9.97
C THR A 41 16.54 -3.21 -9.03
N TYR A 42 16.57 -3.74 -7.80
CA TYR A 42 17.65 -3.50 -6.86
C TYR A 42 18.92 -4.29 -7.19
N GLN A 43 18.79 -5.50 -7.72
CA GLN A 43 19.94 -6.32 -8.14
C GLN A 43 20.61 -5.74 -9.40
N ASP A 44 19.84 -5.13 -10.29
CA ASP A 44 20.33 -4.44 -11.48
C ASP A 44 20.81 -3.01 -11.19
N ALA A 45 20.82 -2.59 -9.92
CA ALA A 45 21.25 -1.26 -9.53
C ALA A 45 22.76 -1.07 -9.82
N PRO A 46 23.18 0.03 -10.48
CA PRO A 46 24.58 0.25 -10.84
C PRO A 46 25.53 0.29 -9.65
N ASP A 47 25.05 0.81 -8.52
CA ASP A 47 25.76 0.86 -7.24
C ASP A 47 25.12 -0.16 -6.27
N HIS A 48 25.67 -0.30 -5.07
CA HIS A 48 25.06 -1.12 -4.03
C HIS A 48 23.66 -0.59 -3.65
N TYR A 49 22.66 -1.48 -3.57
CA TYR A 49 21.27 -1.13 -3.20
C TYR A 49 21.08 -0.82 -1.71
N THR A 50 22.16 -0.85 -0.92
CA THR A 50 22.13 -0.65 0.53
C THR A 50 21.59 0.71 0.95
N GLU A 51 21.68 1.73 0.08
CA GLU A 51 21.07 3.05 0.35
C GLU A 51 19.54 3.02 0.51
N PHE A 52 18.88 1.99 -0.04
CA PHE A 52 17.44 1.84 0.06
C PHE A 52 17.04 1.11 1.34
N ILE A 53 17.97 0.43 2.01
CA ILE A 53 17.71 -0.37 3.21
C ILE A 53 17.67 0.54 4.43
N PHE A 54 16.70 0.33 5.30
CA PHE A 54 16.67 0.94 6.63
C PHE A 54 15.98 0.00 7.62
N HIS A 55 16.31 0.19 8.90
CA HIS A 55 15.82 -0.67 9.96
C HIS A 55 14.83 0.05 10.89
N GLU A 56 13.84 -0.71 11.36
CA GLU A 56 12.92 -0.32 12.43
C GLU A 56 12.56 -1.56 13.26
N GLU A 57 13.37 -1.84 14.28
CA GLU A 57 13.37 -3.11 15.01
C GLU A 57 11.99 -3.52 15.54
N ARG A 58 11.23 -2.56 16.07
CA ARG A 58 9.89 -2.80 16.62
C ARG A 58 8.99 -3.37 15.52
N LEU A 59 8.96 -2.72 14.37
CA LEU A 59 8.11 -3.11 13.26
C LEU A 59 8.65 -4.37 12.56
N GLU A 60 9.97 -4.56 12.49
CA GLU A 60 10.60 -5.76 11.95
C GLU A 60 10.23 -7.01 12.74
N LYS A 61 10.35 -6.94 14.07
CA LYS A 61 9.94 -8.01 14.99
C LYS A 61 8.47 -8.35 14.82
N ARG A 62 7.61 -7.32 14.77
CA ARG A 62 6.15 -7.48 14.58
C ARG A 62 5.79 -8.18 13.28
N LEU A 63 6.43 -7.79 12.18
CA LEU A 63 6.10 -8.26 10.84
C LEU A 63 6.91 -9.48 10.43
N HIS A 64 7.84 -9.95 11.26
CA HIS A 64 8.77 -11.03 10.95
C HIS A 64 9.50 -10.80 9.61
N VAL A 65 10.05 -9.59 9.45
CA VAL A 65 10.88 -9.19 8.30
C VAL A 65 12.30 -8.92 8.76
N SER A 66 13.27 -9.05 7.86
CA SER A 66 14.68 -8.77 8.16
C SER A 66 15.03 -7.30 8.06
N GLU A 67 14.33 -6.57 7.18
CA GLU A 67 14.63 -5.18 6.87
C GLU A 67 13.44 -4.51 6.15
N PHE A 68 13.48 -3.18 6.08
CA PHE A 68 12.62 -2.41 5.20
C PHE A 68 13.43 -1.78 4.07
N ARG A 69 12.75 -1.56 2.94
CA ARG A 69 13.35 -0.85 1.80
C ARG A 69 12.51 0.34 1.36
N PHE A 70 13.15 1.49 1.15
CA PHE A 70 12.54 2.61 0.44
C PHE A 70 12.29 2.22 -1.01
N PRO A 71 11.10 2.50 -1.58
CA PRO A 71 10.96 2.45 -3.02
C PRO A 71 12.00 3.37 -3.67
N PRO A 72 12.71 2.95 -4.74
CA PRO A 72 13.75 3.76 -5.35
C PRO A 72 13.17 5.08 -5.88
N ASP A 73 13.87 6.18 -5.63
CA ASP A 73 13.56 7.47 -6.24
C ASP A 73 14.30 7.63 -7.57
N TYR A 74 13.61 8.19 -8.57
CA TYR A 74 14.23 8.42 -9.87
C TYR A 74 15.17 9.62 -9.81
N ARG A 75 16.44 9.38 -10.14
CA ARG A 75 17.50 10.40 -10.22
C ARG A 75 18.07 10.45 -11.64
N GLU A 76 18.41 11.65 -12.10
CA GLU A 76 19.17 11.82 -13.34
C GLU A 76 20.66 11.54 -13.06
N SER A 77 21.39 11.04 -14.05
CA SER A 77 22.83 10.83 -13.92
C SER A 77 23.57 12.14 -13.63
N GLY A 78 24.53 12.10 -12.70
CA GLY A 78 25.34 13.25 -12.30
C GLY A 78 26.53 12.83 -11.44
N ILE A 79 27.49 13.74 -11.26
CA ILE A 79 28.67 13.48 -10.41
C ILE A 79 28.20 13.24 -8.98
N GLY A 80 28.57 12.08 -8.40
CA GLY A 80 28.20 11.69 -7.04
C GLY A 80 26.76 11.21 -6.86
N VAL A 81 25.98 11.06 -7.94
CA VAL A 81 24.62 10.50 -7.87
C VAL A 81 24.71 8.98 -7.91
N GLN A 82 24.27 8.34 -6.81
CA GLN A 82 24.14 6.89 -6.75
C GLN A 82 22.82 6.43 -7.35
N ASN A 83 22.87 5.26 -8.00
CA ASN A 83 21.74 4.53 -8.57
C ASN A 83 20.82 5.40 -9.47
N PRO A 84 21.37 6.06 -10.50
CA PRO A 84 20.56 6.88 -11.40
C PRO A 84 19.62 6.02 -12.24
N HIS A 85 18.52 6.63 -12.70
CA HIS A 85 17.54 6.05 -13.62
C HIS A 85 16.80 4.78 -13.14
N LEU A 86 16.89 4.42 -11.86
CA LEU A 86 16.04 3.39 -11.27
C LEU A 86 14.56 3.76 -11.39
N LYS A 87 13.72 2.76 -11.68
CA LYS A 87 12.29 2.93 -11.94
C LYS A 87 11.51 1.84 -11.22
N ILE A 88 10.30 2.16 -10.81
CA ILE A 88 9.39 1.17 -10.27
C ILE A 88 8.83 0.30 -11.40
N PRO A 89 8.96 -1.03 -11.32
CA PRO A 89 8.44 -1.93 -12.34
C PRO A 89 6.91 -1.89 -12.34
N CYS A 90 6.33 -1.80 -13.54
CA CYS A 90 4.89 -1.84 -13.75
C CYS A 90 4.55 -2.70 -14.97
N VAL A 91 3.37 -3.32 -14.95
CA VAL A 91 2.77 -4.01 -16.10
C VAL A 91 1.59 -3.22 -16.66
N ARG A 92 1.25 -3.46 -17.93
CA ARG A 92 0.00 -2.98 -18.52
C ARG A 92 -1.17 -3.72 -17.89
N PHE A 93 -2.09 -2.98 -17.29
CA PHE A 93 -3.39 -3.51 -16.91
C PHE A 93 -4.44 -2.38 -16.87
N PRO A 94 -5.67 -2.59 -17.40
CA PRO A 94 -6.19 -3.81 -18.03
C PRO A 94 -5.51 -4.15 -19.37
N GLN A 95 -5.62 -5.40 -19.83
CA GLN A 95 -5.07 -5.84 -21.12
C GLN A 95 -5.95 -5.42 -22.30
N TRP A 96 -7.26 -5.37 -22.15
CA TRP A 96 -8.17 -4.91 -23.19
C TRP A 96 -8.04 -3.41 -23.43
N HIS A 97 -7.78 -3.07 -24.69
CA HIS A 97 -7.74 -1.70 -25.18
C HIS A 97 -8.68 -1.55 -26.38
N TYR A 98 -9.07 -0.31 -26.67
CA TYR A 98 -9.87 0.02 -27.85
C TYR A 98 -9.39 1.28 -28.56
N CYS A 99 -9.69 1.38 -29.85
CA CYS A 99 -9.44 2.58 -30.64
C CYS A 99 -10.54 3.62 -30.36
N PRO A 100 -10.22 4.84 -29.89
CA PRO A 100 -11.23 5.87 -29.61
C PRO A 100 -11.92 6.39 -30.87
N LYS A 101 -11.35 6.15 -32.07
CA LYS A 101 -11.92 6.58 -33.35
C LYS A 101 -12.88 5.54 -33.94
N CYS A 102 -12.40 4.32 -34.21
CA CYS A 102 -13.19 3.30 -34.92
C CYS A 102 -13.80 2.21 -34.01
N GLY A 103 -13.41 2.16 -32.74
CA GLY A 103 -13.90 1.18 -31.77
C GLY A 103 -13.18 -0.17 -31.77
N PHE A 104 -12.23 -0.42 -32.67
CA PHE A 104 -11.46 -1.67 -32.71
C PHE A 104 -10.90 -2.03 -31.33
N MET A 105 -11.18 -3.22 -30.83
CA MET A 105 -10.68 -3.71 -29.55
C MET A 105 -9.59 -4.76 -29.74
N LYS A 106 -8.60 -4.74 -28.85
CA LYS A 106 -7.53 -5.74 -28.81
C LYS A 106 -7.11 -6.01 -27.37
N LYS A 107 -6.95 -7.28 -27.00
CA LYS A 107 -6.27 -7.70 -25.77
C LYS A 107 -4.77 -7.63 -26.03
N LEU A 108 -4.07 -6.75 -25.32
CA LEU A 108 -2.61 -6.58 -25.42
C LEU A 108 -1.91 -7.44 -24.35
N SER A 109 -0.65 -7.78 -24.56
CA SER A 109 0.19 -8.43 -23.54
C SER A 109 0.39 -7.53 -22.30
N LEU A 110 0.76 -8.10 -21.15
CA LEU A 110 1.15 -7.33 -19.96
C LEU A 110 2.37 -6.43 -20.22
N TYR A 111 3.23 -6.83 -21.14
CA TYR A 111 4.47 -6.15 -21.47
C TYR A 111 4.40 -5.49 -22.85
N GLY A 112 5.22 -4.46 -23.06
CA GLY A 112 5.41 -3.81 -24.37
C GLY A 112 4.98 -2.35 -24.43
N SER A 113 5.20 -1.73 -25.59
CA SER A 113 4.90 -0.32 -25.83
C SER A 113 3.44 -0.08 -26.23
N ARG A 114 3.02 1.18 -26.26
CA ARG A 114 1.68 1.56 -26.72
C ARG A 114 1.45 1.13 -28.17
N CYS A 115 0.32 0.48 -28.42
CA CYS A 115 -0.05 0.02 -29.76
C CYS A 115 -0.98 1.04 -30.46
N ARG A 116 -0.78 1.24 -31.77
CA ARG A 116 -1.73 1.96 -32.62
C ARG A 116 -2.79 1.00 -33.16
N CYS A 117 -3.93 1.55 -33.53
CA CYS A 117 -5.00 0.80 -34.19
C CYS A 117 -4.51 0.14 -35.49
N GLU A 118 -4.91 -1.11 -35.72
CA GLU A 118 -4.55 -1.90 -36.91
C GLU A 118 -5.32 -1.50 -38.17
N GLY A 119 -6.35 -0.67 -38.01
CA GLY A 119 -7.14 -0.12 -39.11
C GLY A 119 -8.06 -1.13 -39.78
N PRO A 120 -8.88 -1.89 -39.01
CA PRO A 120 -9.88 -2.75 -39.60
C PRO A 120 -10.86 -1.94 -40.44
N ASN A 121 -11.31 -2.53 -41.54
CA ASN A 121 -12.33 -1.94 -42.40
C ASN A 121 -13.70 -2.13 -41.73
N TYR A 122 -14.34 -1.02 -41.38
CA TYR A 122 -15.61 -1.03 -40.65
C TYR A 122 -16.60 -0.09 -41.33
N PRO A 123 -17.90 -0.40 -41.30
CA PRO A 123 -18.92 0.55 -41.69
C PRO A 123 -18.95 1.75 -40.72
N GLY A 124 -19.08 2.95 -41.28
CA GLY A 124 -19.07 4.22 -40.55
C GLY A 124 -17.67 4.65 -40.14
N LEU A 125 -17.47 4.94 -38.84
CA LEU A 125 -16.16 5.33 -38.32
C LEU A 125 -15.15 4.19 -38.46
N SER A 126 -14.18 4.36 -39.36
CA SER A 126 -13.08 3.44 -39.62
C SER A 126 -11.72 4.14 -39.62
N CYS A 127 -10.67 3.37 -39.34
CA CYS A 127 -9.27 3.78 -39.42
C CYS A 127 -8.56 3.18 -40.64
N HIS A 128 -9.26 2.44 -41.51
CA HIS A 128 -8.67 1.68 -42.62
C HIS A 128 -7.87 2.58 -43.58
N SER A 129 -8.49 3.67 -44.06
CA SER A 129 -7.87 4.66 -44.95
C SER A 129 -6.84 5.57 -44.26
N THR A 130 -6.68 5.49 -42.94
CA THR A 130 -5.69 6.29 -42.20
C THR A 130 -4.34 5.57 -42.24
N LYS A 131 -3.26 6.27 -42.63
CA LYS A 131 -1.89 5.71 -42.63
C LYS A 131 -1.51 5.15 -41.25
N PRO A 132 -0.82 3.99 -41.14
CA PRO A 132 -0.54 3.33 -39.86
C PRO A 132 0.09 4.22 -38.77
N ASN A 133 1.06 5.05 -39.13
CA ASN A 133 1.74 5.98 -38.21
C ASN A 133 0.86 7.14 -37.72
N LYS A 134 -0.25 7.43 -38.41
CA LYS A 134 -1.22 8.47 -38.06
C LYS A 134 -2.46 7.92 -37.35
N ARG A 135 -2.59 6.60 -37.20
CA ARG A 135 -3.74 5.98 -36.51
C ARG A 135 -3.67 6.26 -35.01
N SER A 136 -4.83 6.42 -34.38
CA SER A 136 -4.93 6.64 -32.94
C SER A 136 -4.27 5.51 -32.16
N PHE A 137 -3.64 5.86 -31.04
CA PHE A 137 -3.23 4.86 -30.04
C PHE A 137 -4.47 4.19 -29.45
N LEU A 138 -4.35 2.91 -29.15
CA LEU A 138 -5.35 2.20 -28.37
C LEU A 138 -5.31 2.69 -26.93
N ILE A 139 -6.47 2.81 -26.30
CA ILE A 139 -6.64 3.26 -24.92
C ILE A 139 -7.28 2.15 -24.08
N PRO A 140 -6.92 2.00 -22.79
CA PRO A 140 -7.39 0.92 -21.95
C PRO A 140 -8.90 1.03 -21.73
N VAL A 141 -9.57 -0.11 -21.74
CA VAL A 141 -10.99 -0.18 -21.43
C VAL A 141 -11.22 0.13 -19.94
N ARG A 142 -12.34 0.77 -19.60
CA ARG A 142 -12.62 1.21 -18.23
C ARG A 142 -13.22 0.13 -17.30
N PHE A 143 -13.45 -1.07 -17.80
CA PHE A 143 -14.18 -2.14 -17.12
C PHE A 143 -13.25 -3.30 -16.81
N ILE A 144 -13.29 -3.75 -15.56
CA ILE A 144 -12.51 -4.87 -15.04
C ILE A 144 -13.39 -5.71 -14.12
N ALA A 145 -12.89 -6.87 -13.72
CA ALA A 145 -13.53 -7.73 -12.73
C ALA A 145 -12.59 -8.00 -11.55
N ILE A 146 -13.14 -8.00 -10.34
CA ILE A 146 -12.42 -8.31 -9.09
C ILE A 146 -13.17 -9.38 -8.30
N CYS A 147 -12.48 -10.13 -7.45
CA CYS A 147 -13.11 -11.04 -6.49
C CYS A 147 -12.74 -10.69 -5.05
N GLU A 148 -13.44 -11.31 -4.08
CA GLU A 148 -13.24 -11.04 -2.65
C GLU A 148 -11.90 -11.58 -2.12
N LYS A 149 -11.22 -12.46 -2.87
CA LYS A 149 -9.86 -12.96 -2.56
C LYS A 149 -8.73 -12.04 -3.05
N GLY A 150 -9.04 -10.87 -3.61
CA GLY A 150 -8.02 -9.88 -4.01
C GLY A 150 -7.53 -9.98 -5.46
N HIS A 151 -7.99 -10.97 -6.22
CA HIS A 151 -7.67 -11.11 -7.64
C HIS A 151 -8.31 -10.01 -8.49
N ILE A 152 -7.69 -9.72 -9.62
CA ILE A 152 -8.16 -8.76 -10.61
C ILE A 152 -7.93 -9.32 -12.02
N GLU A 153 -8.95 -9.22 -12.86
CA GLU A 153 -8.88 -9.67 -14.23
C GLU A 153 -9.61 -8.69 -15.15
N ASP A 154 -9.26 -8.76 -16.43
CA ASP A 154 -9.98 -8.04 -17.46
C ASP A 154 -11.47 -8.46 -17.46
N PHE A 155 -12.36 -7.52 -17.80
CA PHE A 155 -13.75 -7.89 -18.06
C PHE A 155 -13.80 -8.93 -19.21
N PRO A 156 -14.56 -10.03 -19.07
CA PRO A 156 -14.59 -11.14 -20.02
C PRO A 156 -15.39 -10.77 -21.28
N PHE A 157 -14.86 -9.85 -22.11
CA PHE A 157 -15.59 -9.29 -23.25
C PHE A 157 -16.02 -10.35 -24.26
N MET A 158 -15.17 -11.35 -24.52
CA MET A 158 -15.46 -12.41 -25.46
C MET A 158 -16.63 -13.25 -24.95
N GLU A 159 -16.54 -13.75 -23.72
CA GLU A 159 -17.58 -14.56 -23.09
C GLU A 159 -18.88 -13.76 -22.90
N TRP A 160 -18.78 -12.46 -22.58
CA TRP A 160 -19.92 -11.57 -22.42
C TRP A 160 -20.71 -11.42 -23.72
N VAL A 161 -20.03 -11.09 -24.83
CA VAL A 161 -20.65 -10.86 -26.14
C VAL A 161 -21.32 -12.13 -26.66
N HIS A 162 -20.71 -13.30 -26.43
CA HIS A 162 -21.23 -14.59 -26.87
C HIS A 162 -22.17 -15.26 -25.86
N LYS A 163 -22.53 -14.58 -24.75
CA LYS A 163 -23.41 -15.10 -23.70
C LYS A 163 -22.94 -16.47 -23.14
N GLY A 164 -21.62 -16.63 -22.97
CA GLY A 164 -20.99 -17.88 -22.52
C GLY A 164 -20.71 -18.90 -23.63
N GLY A 165 -21.13 -18.63 -24.87
CA GLY A 165 -20.76 -19.46 -26.03
C GLY A 165 -19.31 -19.26 -26.48
N THR A 166 -18.86 -20.13 -27.38
CA THR A 166 -17.53 -20.06 -28.01
C THR A 166 -17.56 -19.22 -29.29
N CYS A 167 -16.39 -18.75 -29.71
CA CYS A 167 -16.18 -18.15 -31.01
C CYS A 167 -14.81 -18.56 -31.55
N ASP A 168 -14.60 -18.36 -32.85
CA ASP A 168 -13.30 -18.62 -33.47
C ASP A 168 -12.20 -17.77 -32.85
N ASN A 169 -10.97 -18.30 -32.80
CA ASN A 169 -9.82 -17.63 -32.19
C ASN A 169 -9.46 -16.29 -32.87
N ASP A 170 -9.83 -16.13 -34.14
CA ASP A 170 -9.56 -14.92 -34.93
C ASP A 170 -10.65 -13.85 -34.80
N CYS A 171 -11.66 -14.08 -33.95
CA CYS A 171 -12.74 -13.14 -33.74
C CYS A 171 -12.23 -11.81 -33.13
N GLN A 172 -12.62 -10.70 -33.74
CA GLN A 172 -12.25 -9.36 -33.28
C GLN A 172 -13.47 -8.62 -32.73
N LEU A 173 -13.27 -7.88 -31.65
CA LEU A 173 -14.32 -7.07 -31.02
C LEU A 173 -14.24 -5.61 -31.45
N ARG A 174 -15.39 -4.95 -31.49
CA ARG A 174 -15.53 -3.50 -31.71
C ARG A 174 -16.44 -2.92 -30.63
N LEU A 175 -15.95 -1.89 -29.95
CA LEU A 175 -16.69 -1.09 -28.99
C LEU A 175 -17.35 0.09 -29.70
N GLN A 176 -18.66 0.21 -29.57
CA GLN A 176 -19.45 1.30 -30.12
C GLN A 176 -20.21 1.99 -28.99
N SER A 177 -19.88 3.26 -28.76
CA SER A 177 -20.62 4.11 -27.82
C SER A 177 -21.71 4.86 -28.61
N GLY A 178 -22.97 4.70 -28.21
CA GLY A 178 -24.10 5.44 -28.76
C GLY A 178 -24.05 6.93 -28.40
N ARG A 179 -24.93 7.74 -29.02
CA ARG A 179 -25.03 9.20 -28.79
C ARG A 179 -25.33 9.57 -27.33
N SER A 180 -25.93 8.66 -26.56
CA SER A 180 -26.16 8.74 -25.11
C SER A 180 -25.11 7.91 -24.34
N SER A 181 -23.84 8.29 -24.52
CA SER A 181 -22.65 7.62 -23.95
C SER A 181 -22.51 7.70 -22.43
N SER A 182 -23.45 8.37 -21.73
CA SER A 182 -23.47 8.48 -20.28
C SER A 182 -23.94 7.21 -19.57
N SER A 183 -24.74 6.36 -20.25
CA SER A 183 -25.27 5.12 -19.66
C SER A 183 -24.53 3.87 -20.19
N LEU A 184 -24.42 2.84 -19.34
CA LEU A 184 -23.82 1.54 -19.73
C LEU A 184 -24.59 0.84 -20.84
N ALA A 185 -25.91 1.06 -20.92
CA ALA A 185 -26.76 0.57 -22.00
C ALA A 185 -26.41 1.17 -23.38
N GLY A 186 -25.79 2.36 -23.39
CA GLY A 186 -25.31 3.01 -24.60
C GLY A 186 -24.02 2.42 -25.16
N ILE A 187 -23.34 1.50 -24.47
CA ILE A 187 -22.11 0.85 -24.96
C ILE A 187 -22.46 -0.52 -25.51
N LYS A 188 -22.32 -0.68 -26.82
CA LYS A 188 -22.51 -1.93 -27.56
C LYS A 188 -21.14 -2.50 -27.94
N ILE A 189 -20.92 -3.78 -27.67
CA ILE A 189 -19.76 -4.53 -28.15
C ILE A 189 -20.23 -5.50 -29.23
N THR A 190 -19.58 -5.49 -30.38
CA THR A 190 -19.87 -6.38 -31.52
C THR A 190 -18.66 -7.23 -31.86
N CYS A 191 -18.88 -8.50 -32.19
CA CYS A 191 -17.88 -9.44 -32.68
C CYS A 191 -17.96 -9.56 -34.20
N THR A 192 -16.85 -9.90 -34.87
CA THR A 192 -16.81 -10.17 -36.31
C THR A 192 -17.67 -11.36 -36.75
N CYS A 193 -17.99 -12.29 -35.84
CA CYS A 193 -18.93 -13.39 -36.11
C CYS A 193 -20.41 -12.97 -36.15
N GLY A 194 -20.70 -11.69 -35.88
CA GLY A 194 -22.07 -11.14 -35.85
C GLY A 194 -22.70 -11.09 -34.45
N ALA A 195 -22.14 -11.77 -33.46
CA ALA A 195 -22.58 -11.67 -32.07
C ALA A 195 -22.42 -10.25 -31.53
N TYR A 196 -23.37 -9.79 -30.71
CA TYR A 196 -23.26 -8.49 -30.05
C TYR A 196 -23.98 -8.48 -28.71
N ARG A 197 -23.51 -7.62 -27.80
CA ARG A 197 -24.17 -7.37 -26.51
C ARG A 197 -23.86 -5.96 -26.01
N THR A 198 -24.81 -5.35 -25.31
CA THR A 198 -24.56 -4.10 -24.58
C THR A 198 -23.92 -4.40 -23.22
N LEU A 199 -23.39 -3.38 -22.55
CA LEU A 199 -22.92 -3.49 -21.16
C LEU A 199 -24.04 -3.26 -20.13
N ALA A 200 -25.31 -3.22 -20.57
CA ALA A 200 -26.45 -3.14 -19.68
C ALA A 200 -26.46 -4.35 -18.73
N GLY A 201 -26.61 -4.07 -17.43
CA GLY A 201 -26.62 -5.10 -16.39
C GLY A 201 -25.26 -5.76 -16.11
N ALA A 202 -24.16 -5.35 -16.78
CA ALA A 202 -22.84 -5.92 -16.53
C ALA A 202 -22.38 -5.72 -15.07
N PHE A 203 -22.82 -4.64 -14.42
CA PHE A 203 -22.50 -4.31 -13.03
C PHE A 203 -23.47 -4.91 -12.01
N ASN A 204 -24.53 -5.60 -12.48
CA ASN A 204 -25.45 -6.26 -11.57
C ASN A 204 -24.71 -7.35 -10.81
N LYS A 205 -25.19 -7.63 -9.59
CA LYS A 205 -24.74 -8.80 -8.85
C LYS A 205 -24.96 -10.05 -9.71
N ASP A 206 -23.97 -10.93 -9.73
CA ASP A 206 -24.02 -12.23 -10.38
C ASP A 206 -24.16 -12.19 -11.93
N SER A 207 -23.93 -11.02 -12.56
CA SER A 207 -24.00 -10.84 -14.02
C SER A 207 -23.08 -11.78 -14.79
N LEU A 208 -21.89 -12.05 -14.24
CA LEU A 208 -20.88 -12.93 -14.84
C LEU A 208 -21.18 -14.41 -14.62
N GLU A 209 -22.01 -14.76 -13.63
CA GLU A 209 -22.45 -16.14 -13.43
C GLU A 209 -23.33 -16.62 -14.58
N SER A 210 -24.13 -15.71 -15.15
CA SER A 210 -25.00 -16.00 -16.30
C SER A 210 -24.24 -16.44 -17.56
N ILE A 211 -22.92 -16.21 -17.60
CA ILE A 211 -22.03 -16.64 -18.68
C ILE A 211 -20.96 -17.63 -18.19
N SER A 212 -21.21 -18.26 -17.03
CA SER A 212 -20.32 -19.23 -16.40
C SER A 212 -18.90 -18.71 -16.13
N LYS A 213 -18.74 -17.38 -15.97
CA LYS A 213 -17.43 -16.78 -15.66
C LYS A 213 -17.24 -16.63 -14.15
N ARG A 214 -16.26 -17.36 -13.64
CA ARG A 214 -15.76 -17.32 -12.27
C ARG A 214 -14.34 -16.76 -12.26
N CYS A 215 -13.85 -16.36 -11.10
CA CYS A 215 -12.52 -15.80 -10.96
C CYS A 215 -11.44 -16.81 -11.37
N GLY A 216 -10.59 -16.42 -12.32
CA GLY A 216 -9.46 -17.22 -12.80
C GLY A 216 -8.27 -17.25 -11.85
N GLY A 217 -8.29 -16.46 -10.77
CA GLY A 217 -7.18 -16.33 -9.83
C GLY A 217 -6.04 -15.47 -10.37
N TYR A 218 -6.32 -14.57 -11.32
CA TYR A 218 -5.28 -13.78 -11.97
C TYR A 218 -4.67 -12.77 -11.01
N ARG A 219 -3.34 -12.71 -11.05
CA ARG A 219 -2.49 -11.74 -10.34
C ARG A 219 -1.56 -11.07 -11.36
N PRO A 220 -2.08 -10.14 -12.20
CA PRO A 220 -1.30 -9.51 -13.27
C PRO A 220 -0.02 -8.83 -12.78
N TRP A 221 -0.04 -8.27 -11.57
CA TRP A 221 1.13 -7.64 -10.94
C TRP A 221 2.25 -8.62 -10.57
N LEU A 222 1.96 -9.93 -10.51
CA LEU A 222 2.93 -11.02 -10.38
C LEU A 222 3.16 -11.76 -11.70
N GLY A 223 2.54 -11.32 -12.79
CA GLY A 223 2.62 -11.99 -14.09
C GLY A 223 1.85 -13.31 -14.18
N GLU A 224 1.02 -13.65 -13.19
CA GLU A 224 0.17 -14.84 -13.22
C GLU A 224 -1.17 -14.54 -13.89
N ILE A 225 -1.20 -14.77 -15.20
CA ILE A 225 -2.39 -14.70 -16.04
C ILE A 225 -2.52 -15.99 -16.83
N ASP A 226 -3.69 -16.21 -17.43
CA ASP A 226 -3.97 -17.32 -18.33
C ASP A 226 -3.60 -18.70 -17.71
N ASP A 227 -2.63 -19.43 -18.26
CA ASP A 227 -2.22 -20.78 -17.85
C ASP A 227 -1.38 -20.84 -16.56
N LYS A 228 -0.82 -19.70 -16.13
CA LYS A 228 0.03 -19.62 -14.92
C LYS A 228 -0.76 -19.42 -13.63
N ALA A 229 -2.03 -19.04 -13.74
CA ALA A 229 -2.84 -18.72 -12.58
C ALA A 229 -3.52 -19.96 -12.01
N LYS A 230 -3.58 -20.04 -10.67
CA LYS A 230 -4.37 -21.06 -9.98
C LYS A 230 -5.82 -20.62 -9.90
N SER A 231 -6.72 -21.40 -10.50
CA SER A 231 -8.16 -21.11 -10.50
C SER A 231 -8.70 -20.82 -9.10
N CYS A 232 -9.36 -19.67 -8.95
CA CYS A 232 -9.87 -19.17 -7.67
C CYS A 232 -11.31 -19.62 -7.42
N GLY A 233 -12.15 -19.60 -8.45
CA GLY A 233 -13.54 -20.06 -8.38
C GLY A 233 -14.52 -19.11 -7.69
N GLU A 234 -14.05 -18.00 -7.11
CA GLU A 234 -14.94 -17.04 -6.45
C GLU A 234 -15.79 -16.24 -7.47
N PRO A 235 -16.97 -15.74 -7.05
CA PRO A 235 -17.75 -14.82 -7.86
C PRO A 235 -16.96 -13.55 -8.20
N LEU A 236 -17.06 -13.13 -9.46
CA LEU A 236 -16.48 -11.90 -9.95
C LEU A 236 -17.47 -10.76 -9.90
N ARG A 237 -16.98 -9.57 -9.56
CA ARG A 237 -17.74 -8.32 -9.55
C ARG A 237 -17.14 -7.37 -10.58
N VAL A 238 -17.97 -6.86 -11.46
CA VAL A 238 -17.57 -5.89 -12.47
C VAL A 238 -17.50 -4.51 -11.83
N VAL A 239 -16.36 -3.85 -12.00
CA VAL A 239 -16.10 -2.52 -11.47
C VAL A 239 -15.45 -1.63 -12.52
N GLN A 240 -15.50 -0.32 -12.30
CA GLN A 240 -14.72 0.61 -13.09
C GLN A 240 -13.28 0.60 -12.60
N ARG A 241 -12.30 0.62 -13.51
CA ARG A 241 -10.87 0.56 -13.15
C ARG A 241 -10.40 1.68 -12.20
N GLY A 242 -11.11 2.82 -12.16
CA GLY A 242 -10.83 3.94 -11.26
C GLY A 242 -11.70 3.97 -10.00
N ALA A 243 -12.47 2.92 -9.72
CA ALA A 243 -13.34 2.89 -8.54
C ALA A 243 -12.51 2.72 -7.25
N SER A 244 -12.94 3.38 -6.17
CA SER A 244 -12.25 3.36 -4.87
C SER A 244 -12.20 1.99 -4.20
N ASN A 245 -13.05 1.05 -4.62
CA ASN A 245 -13.12 -0.31 -4.11
C ASN A 245 -12.21 -1.30 -4.86
N VAL A 246 -11.38 -0.85 -5.80
CA VAL A 246 -10.44 -1.71 -6.53
C VAL A 246 -9.18 -2.01 -5.71
N TYR A 247 -8.84 -1.15 -4.74
CA TYR A 247 -7.60 -1.27 -3.99
C TYR A 247 -7.71 -0.57 -2.64
N PHE A 248 -7.35 -1.29 -1.57
CA PHE A 248 -7.13 -0.75 -0.24
C PHE A 248 -5.75 -1.22 0.24
N SER A 249 -4.82 -0.29 0.45
CA SER A 249 -3.52 -0.62 1.05
C SER A 249 -3.74 -1.18 2.46
N GLU A 250 -3.08 -2.29 2.78
CA GLU A 250 -2.91 -2.72 4.17
C GLU A 250 -1.55 -2.18 4.65
N ILE A 251 -1.58 -1.27 5.62
CA ILE A 251 -0.39 -0.62 6.16
C ILE A 251 -0.24 -1.01 7.62
N ARG A 252 1.00 -1.26 8.04
CA ARG A 252 1.37 -1.31 9.46
C ARG A 252 2.39 -0.22 9.71
N SER A 253 2.21 0.52 10.79
CA SER A 253 3.12 1.58 11.18
C SER A 253 3.59 1.43 12.61
N SER A 254 4.77 1.99 12.87
CA SER A 254 5.34 2.14 14.20
C SER A 254 5.94 3.53 14.29
N ILE A 255 5.68 4.20 15.41
CA ILE A 255 6.47 5.36 15.82
C ILE A 255 7.84 4.85 16.29
N TYR A 256 8.87 5.58 15.91
CA TYR A 256 10.22 5.38 16.43
C TYR A 256 10.21 5.77 17.92
N LEU A 257 10.52 4.81 18.79
CA LEU A 257 10.67 5.07 20.21
C LEU A 257 12.16 5.05 20.57
N PRO A 258 12.68 6.13 21.17
CA PRO A 258 14.09 6.19 21.54
C PRO A 258 14.35 5.24 22.71
N ARG A 259 15.33 4.36 22.52
CA ARG A 259 15.85 3.43 23.55
C ARG A 259 17.06 4.00 24.29
N TRP A 260 17.49 5.19 23.85
CA TRP A 260 18.74 5.82 24.25
C TRP A 260 18.47 7.02 25.13
N GLU A 261 19.46 7.38 25.94
CA GLU A 261 19.41 8.60 26.74
C GLU A 261 19.29 9.83 25.84
N LYS A 262 18.64 10.89 26.34
CA LYS A 262 18.36 12.12 25.57
C LYS A 262 19.63 12.80 25.02
N THR A 263 20.77 12.52 25.64
CA THR A 263 22.10 13.03 25.30
C THR A 263 22.69 12.41 24.04
N VAL A 264 22.32 11.17 23.70
CA VAL A 264 22.91 10.43 22.57
C VAL A 264 22.53 11.09 21.24
N HIS A 265 23.54 11.37 20.42
CA HIS A 265 23.36 12.06 19.15
C HIS A 265 22.72 11.18 18.05
N ARG A 266 21.79 11.75 17.26
CA ARG A 266 21.13 11.10 16.11
C ARG A 266 22.11 10.39 15.17
N LYS A 267 23.25 11.02 14.91
CA LYS A 267 24.27 10.53 13.99
C LYS A 267 24.89 9.21 14.48
N ILE A 268 25.06 9.04 15.79
CA ILE A 268 25.57 7.79 16.37
C ILE A 268 24.56 6.66 16.21
N ILE A 269 23.27 6.94 16.45
CA ILE A 269 22.19 5.98 16.24
C ILE A 269 22.13 5.57 14.76
N GLU A 270 22.21 6.53 13.83
CA GLU A 270 22.21 6.29 12.38
C GLU A 270 23.42 5.46 11.93
N VAL A 271 24.61 5.74 12.45
CA VAL A 271 25.82 4.94 12.18
C VAL A 271 25.67 3.53 12.76
N LEU A 272 25.15 3.41 13.97
CA LEU A 272 24.92 2.11 14.60
C LEU A 272 23.94 1.26 13.80
N ASP A 273 22.78 1.81 13.43
CA ASP A 273 21.73 1.09 12.67
C ASP A 273 22.24 0.63 11.30
N ASN A 274 22.93 1.51 10.56
CA ASN A 274 23.42 1.21 9.22
C ASN A 274 24.57 0.19 9.20
N ASN A 275 25.27 0.00 10.33
CA ASN A 275 26.44 -0.88 10.40
C ASN A 275 26.26 -2.03 11.40
N TRP A 276 25.07 -2.20 11.98
CA TRP A 276 24.82 -3.13 13.08
C TRP A 276 25.29 -4.55 12.77
N ASP A 277 24.95 -5.07 11.59
CA ASP A 277 25.36 -6.41 11.17
C ASP A 277 26.88 -6.57 11.03
N VAL A 278 27.58 -5.53 10.59
CA VAL A 278 29.04 -5.54 10.48
C VAL A 278 29.66 -5.50 11.87
N LEU A 279 29.14 -4.64 12.75
CA LEU A 279 29.60 -4.48 14.13
C LEU A 279 29.39 -5.77 14.94
N VAL A 280 28.28 -6.47 14.73
CA VAL A 280 27.94 -7.71 15.45
C VAL A 280 28.62 -8.95 14.89
N ARG A 281 28.84 -9.05 13.57
CA ARG A 281 29.50 -10.22 12.96
C ARG A 281 31.00 -10.30 13.27
N ASN A 282 31.64 -9.16 13.48
CA ASN A 282 33.09 -9.09 13.72
C ASN A 282 33.47 -9.18 15.21
N ARG A 283 32.66 -9.81 16.05
CA ARG A 283 32.99 -9.98 17.48
C ARG A 283 34.23 -10.84 17.68
N ILE A 284 35.06 -10.46 18.66
CA ILE A 284 36.22 -11.25 19.10
C ILE A 284 35.86 -11.81 20.48
N ASN A 285 35.90 -13.13 20.64
CA ASN A 285 35.56 -13.82 21.90
C ASN A 285 34.18 -13.45 22.48
N GLY A 286 33.20 -13.18 21.62
CA GLY A 286 31.85 -12.78 22.02
C GLY A 286 31.69 -11.31 22.42
N GLN A 287 32.78 -10.53 22.46
CA GLN A 287 32.78 -9.09 22.74
C GLN A 287 32.87 -8.27 21.44
N LEU A 288 32.39 -7.03 21.50
CA LEU A 288 32.46 -6.09 20.39
C LEU A 288 33.93 -5.80 20.03
N ASN A 289 34.25 -5.84 18.74
CA ASN A 289 35.62 -5.60 18.28
C ASN A 289 35.89 -4.10 18.15
N ARG A 290 36.61 -3.56 19.14
CA ARG A 290 36.99 -2.15 19.22
C ARG A 290 37.62 -1.61 17.93
N ILE A 291 38.46 -2.37 17.24
CA ILE A 291 39.14 -1.92 16.01
C ILE A 291 38.13 -1.61 14.89
N VAL A 292 37.08 -2.43 14.78
CA VAL A 292 36.01 -2.23 13.80
C VAL A 292 35.18 -1.00 14.15
N PHE A 293 34.91 -0.78 15.44
CA PHE A 293 34.22 0.42 15.92
C PHE A 293 35.04 1.69 15.68
N GLU A 294 36.34 1.69 15.98
CA GLU A 294 37.25 2.81 15.71
C GLU A 294 37.27 3.15 14.23
N THR A 295 37.40 2.14 13.36
CA THR A 295 37.38 2.33 11.90
C THR A 295 36.08 2.98 11.42
N ILE A 296 34.93 2.50 11.89
CA ILE A 296 33.62 3.03 11.49
C ILE A 296 33.38 4.42 12.09
N ALA A 297 33.80 4.65 13.33
CA ALA A 297 33.69 5.93 14.01
C ALA A 297 34.49 7.01 13.28
N ASP A 298 35.74 6.72 12.90
CA ASP A 298 36.59 7.62 12.12
C ASP A 298 35.99 7.90 10.73
N LEU A 299 35.57 6.87 10.00
CA LEU A 299 34.98 7.01 8.67
C LEU A 299 33.68 7.83 8.67
N LYS A 300 32.91 7.75 9.75
CA LYS A 300 31.62 8.44 9.86
C LYS A 300 31.71 9.73 10.68
N GLY A 301 32.86 10.03 11.29
CA GLY A 301 33.09 11.19 12.14
C GLY A 301 32.11 11.22 13.32
N VAL A 302 32.12 10.16 14.12
CA VAL A 302 31.37 10.04 15.39
C VAL A 302 32.32 9.59 16.51
N ASP A 303 31.95 9.82 17.77
CA ASP A 303 32.76 9.36 18.90
C ASP A 303 32.69 7.82 19.04
N CYS A 304 33.86 7.19 19.13
CA CYS A 304 33.97 5.72 19.18
C CYS A 304 33.48 5.15 20.52
N GLU A 305 33.80 5.81 21.64
CA GLU A 305 33.42 5.34 22.97
C GLU A 305 31.91 5.45 23.17
N GLU A 306 31.29 6.54 22.70
CA GLU A 306 29.84 6.70 22.68
C GLU A 306 29.17 5.64 21.78
N LEU A 307 29.72 5.38 20.58
CA LEU A 307 29.21 4.33 19.68
C LEU A 307 29.30 2.93 20.30
N LEU A 308 30.40 2.60 20.97
CA LEU A 308 30.59 1.34 21.70
C LEU A 308 29.59 1.19 22.85
N ALA A 309 29.45 2.23 23.69
CA ALA A 309 28.53 2.21 24.84
C ALA A 309 27.07 1.98 24.40
N VAL A 310 26.63 2.65 23.33
CA VAL A 310 25.29 2.45 22.77
C VAL A 310 25.13 1.03 22.21
N ALA A 311 26.16 0.50 21.54
CA ALA A 311 26.12 -0.86 21.00
C ALA A 311 26.04 -1.94 22.10
N GLU A 312 26.80 -1.81 23.18
CA GLU A 312 26.74 -2.72 24.33
C GLU A 312 25.36 -2.71 24.99
N LYS A 313 24.78 -1.52 25.18
CA LYS A 313 23.43 -1.37 25.72
C LYS A 313 22.39 -2.10 24.86
N ARG A 314 22.45 -1.92 23.53
CA ARG A 314 21.56 -2.62 22.58
C ARG A 314 21.67 -4.14 22.69
N LEU A 315 22.87 -4.68 22.87
CA LEU A 315 23.10 -6.12 23.02
C LEU A 315 22.48 -6.70 24.29
N ASN A 316 22.62 -5.98 25.40
CA ASN A 316 22.08 -6.39 26.70
C ASN A 316 20.54 -6.35 26.71
N GLU A 317 19.93 -5.39 26.01
CA GLU A 317 18.46 -5.31 25.86
C GLU A 317 17.90 -6.38 24.90
N THR A 318 18.71 -6.88 23.96
CA THR A 318 18.24 -7.87 22.96
C THR A 318 18.26 -9.29 23.51
N SER A 319 19.07 -9.56 24.53
CA SER A 319 19.23 -10.89 25.13
C SER A 319 18.13 -11.27 26.14
N THR A 320 17.27 -10.32 26.52
CA THR A 320 16.22 -10.51 27.54
C THR A 320 14.82 -10.80 26.99
N ASP A 321 14.61 -10.75 25.67
CA ASP A 321 13.26 -10.71 25.10
C ASP A 321 13.05 -11.79 24.01
N GLY A 322 12.90 -13.04 24.45
CA GLY A 322 12.67 -14.23 23.63
C GLY A 322 11.23 -14.73 23.63
N SER A 323 10.25 -13.92 24.06
CA SER A 323 8.85 -14.31 24.01
C SER A 323 8.19 -13.88 22.68
N PRO A 324 7.39 -14.73 22.03
CA PRO A 324 6.61 -14.34 20.88
C PRO A 324 5.57 -13.32 21.35
N ILE A 325 5.85 -12.03 21.13
CA ILE A 325 4.88 -10.97 21.37
C ILE A 325 3.69 -11.26 20.46
N GLU A 326 2.53 -11.57 21.04
CA GLU A 326 1.27 -11.62 20.30
C GLU A 326 1.13 -10.33 19.47
N ASP A 327 0.72 -10.44 18.20
CA ASP A 327 0.42 -9.31 17.30
C ASP A 327 -0.82 -8.55 17.78
N SER A 328 -0.70 -7.96 18.96
CA SER A 328 -1.70 -7.07 19.53
C SER A 328 -1.31 -5.65 19.16
N GLU A 329 -2.05 -5.07 18.22
CA GLU A 329 -2.01 -3.63 17.93
C GLU A 329 -2.09 -2.81 19.23
N GLU A 330 -2.84 -3.28 20.22
CA GLU A 330 -2.99 -2.64 21.52
C GLU A 330 -1.65 -2.51 22.25
N LEU A 331 -0.85 -3.59 22.35
CA LEU A 331 0.45 -3.53 23.02
C LEU A 331 1.37 -2.49 22.36
N TYR A 332 1.39 -2.44 21.02
CA TYR A 332 2.19 -1.45 20.28
C TYR A 332 1.74 -0.02 20.58
N ARG A 333 0.43 0.23 20.56
CA ARG A 333 -0.15 1.56 20.83
C ARG A 333 0.02 1.97 22.29
N THR A 334 -0.01 1.03 23.23
CA THR A 334 0.27 1.30 24.65
C THR A 334 1.70 1.76 24.84
N SER A 335 2.70 1.09 24.25
CA SER A 335 4.09 1.55 24.38
C SER A 335 4.32 2.93 23.74
N GLU A 336 3.66 3.21 22.60
CA GLU A 336 3.73 4.54 21.98
C GLU A 336 3.09 5.62 22.87
N TYR A 337 1.93 5.31 23.45
CA TYR A 337 1.26 6.17 24.41
C TYR A 337 2.14 6.47 25.62
N GLU A 338 2.71 5.45 26.25
CA GLU A 338 3.58 5.59 27.42
C GLU A 338 4.82 6.45 27.12
N ALA A 339 5.43 6.27 25.94
CA ALA A 339 6.57 7.07 25.53
C ALA A 339 6.25 8.57 25.36
N ILE A 340 5.06 8.88 24.83
CA ILE A 340 4.58 10.27 24.69
C ILE A 340 4.33 10.90 26.06
N ILE A 341 3.75 10.15 27.00
CA ILE A 341 3.45 10.65 28.35
C ILE A 341 4.73 10.81 29.18
N ALA A 342 5.72 9.92 29.01
CA ALA A 342 6.99 9.96 29.73
C ALA A 342 7.99 11.01 29.19
N GLU A 343 7.57 11.87 28.25
CA GLU A 343 8.44 12.88 27.61
C GLU A 343 9.75 12.29 27.07
N LEU A 344 9.68 11.10 26.45
CA LEU A 344 10.88 10.45 25.94
C LEU A 344 11.48 11.24 24.78
N GLY A 345 12.78 11.01 24.59
CA GLY A 345 13.56 11.59 23.50
C GLY A 345 14.04 13.02 23.75
N GLY A 346 14.57 13.65 22.70
CA GLY A 346 15.25 14.93 22.79
C GLY A 346 15.56 15.52 21.43
N ASP A 347 16.04 16.75 21.40
CA ASP A 347 16.27 17.48 20.15
C ASP A 347 17.27 16.78 19.21
N ASN A 348 18.21 16.03 19.79
CA ASN A 348 19.19 15.22 19.09
C ASN A 348 18.67 13.87 18.59
N GLN A 349 17.36 13.60 18.62
CA GLN A 349 16.78 12.31 18.24
C GLN A 349 15.62 12.48 17.25
N ASP A 350 15.19 11.35 16.65
CA ASP A 350 14.04 11.29 15.73
C ASP A 350 12.68 11.25 16.46
N PHE A 351 12.67 11.41 17.78
CA PHE A 351 11.49 11.54 18.63
C PHE A 351 11.75 12.56 19.75
N PHE A 352 10.85 13.53 19.93
CA PHE A 352 10.97 14.53 20.98
C PHE A 352 9.60 15.05 21.41
N VAL A 353 9.32 14.90 22.71
CA VAL A 353 8.05 15.31 23.32
C VAL A 353 8.32 16.15 24.57
N THR A 354 7.51 17.21 24.73
CA THR A 354 7.42 17.98 25.99
C THR A 354 5.98 17.98 26.47
N ASN A 355 5.72 17.62 27.71
CA ASN A 355 4.39 17.60 28.29
C ASN A 355 4.10 18.90 29.04
N LYS A 356 2.89 19.41 28.87
CA LYS A 356 2.37 20.59 29.56
C LYS A 356 1.17 20.18 30.40
N LYS A 357 1.18 20.56 31.68
CA LYS A 357 0.08 20.22 32.58
C LYS A 357 -1.15 21.02 32.18
N SER A 358 -2.33 20.42 32.25
CA SER A 358 -3.57 21.08 31.83
C SER A 358 -3.92 22.32 32.65
N ILE A 359 -3.37 22.45 33.86
CA ILE A 359 -3.51 23.62 34.75
C ILE A 359 -2.87 24.90 34.19
N GLU A 360 -1.96 24.79 33.23
CA GLU A 360 -1.35 25.93 32.55
C GLU A 360 -2.31 26.56 31.52
N TYR A 361 -3.48 25.96 31.30
CA TYR A 361 -4.47 26.37 30.31
C TYR A 361 -5.82 26.73 30.97
N GLY A 362 -6.73 27.32 30.19
CA GLY A 362 -8.04 27.73 30.69
C GLY A 362 -8.94 26.57 31.15
N ASP A 363 -10.00 26.93 31.89
CA ASP A 363 -10.88 26.01 32.62
C ASP A 363 -11.36 24.80 31.81
N ILE A 364 -11.69 24.99 30.53
CA ILE A 364 -12.16 23.90 29.66
C ILE A 364 -11.08 22.83 29.50
N VAL A 365 -9.85 23.23 29.23
CA VAL A 365 -8.73 22.31 29.01
C VAL A 365 -8.40 21.58 30.30
N GLN A 366 -8.29 22.32 31.40
CA GLN A 366 -8.02 21.76 32.73
C GLN A 366 -9.11 20.77 33.17
N ARG A 367 -10.37 21.04 32.80
CA ARG A 367 -11.50 20.18 33.15
C ARG A 367 -11.45 18.83 32.45
N PHE A 368 -11.12 18.77 31.16
CA PHE A 368 -11.25 17.52 30.38
C PHE A 368 -9.93 16.79 30.11
N PHE A 369 -8.79 17.50 30.17
CA PHE A 369 -7.49 16.94 29.88
C PHE A 369 -6.60 16.95 31.13
N LYS A 370 -5.77 15.92 31.27
CA LYS A 370 -4.76 15.81 32.32
C LYS A 370 -3.50 16.54 31.90
N SER A 371 -3.11 16.35 30.65
CA SER A 371 -1.95 17.00 30.05
C SER A 371 -2.09 17.13 28.54
N ILE A 372 -1.27 18.02 27.96
CA ILE A 372 -1.10 18.15 26.52
C ILE A 372 0.39 17.95 26.22
N SER A 373 0.70 16.88 25.50
CA SER A 373 2.05 16.63 25.00
C SER A 373 2.24 17.31 23.66
N LEU A 374 3.24 18.19 23.57
CA LEU A 374 3.72 18.77 22.33
C LEU A 374 4.80 17.87 21.75
N ILE A 375 4.50 17.29 20.60
CA ILE A 375 5.40 16.40 19.86
C ILE A 375 6.14 17.26 18.83
N HIS A 376 7.38 17.60 19.14
CA HIS A 376 8.24 18.43 18.28
C HIS A 376 8.86 17.63 17.15
N LYS A 377 9.13 16.35 17.38
CA LYS A 377 9.68 15.43 16.37
C LYS A 377 9.02 14.07 16.53
N LEU A 378 8.50 13.55 15.43
CA LEU A 378 7.91 12.22 15.34
C LEU A 378 8.38 11.56 14.06
N ARG A 379 9.18 10.50 14.18
CA ARG A 379 9.46 9.59 13.07
C ARG A 379 8.48 8.42 13.12
N GLU A 380 7.74 8.23 12.03
CA GLU A 380 6.85 7.09 11.82
C GLU A 380 7.31 6.28 10.61
N THR A 381 7.53 4.99 10.79
CA THR A 381 7.76 4.06 9.68
C THR A 381 6.42 3.47 9.25
N ARG A 382 6.09 3.55 7.96
CA ARG A 382 4.88 2.98 7.36
C ARG A 382 5.25 1.93 6.32
N ALA A 383 4.92 0.66 6.59
CA ALA A 383 5.20 -0.47 5.72
C ALA A 383 3.92 -0.96 5.02
N LEU A 384 4.01 -1.21 3.70
CA LEU A 384 2.96 -1.89 2.95
C LEU A 384 3.08 -3.39 3.21
N VAL A 385 2.08 -3.96 3.89
CA VAL A 385 2.08 -5.39 4.30
C VAL A 385 1.14 -6.25 3.47
N GLY A 386 0.36 -5.63 2.59
CA GLY A 386 -0.59 -6.30 1.71
C GLY A 386 -1.60 -5.31 1.15
N PHE A 387 -2.65 -5.83 0.54
CA PHE A 387 -3.80 -5.03 0.12
C PHE A 387 -5.05 -5.90 0.03
N SER A 388 -6.21 -5.25 -0.03
CA SER A 388 -7.49 -5.89 -0.31
C SER A 388 -8.23 -5.23 -1.48
N ARG A 389 -9.20 -5.94 -2.02
CA ARG A 389 -10.12 -5.46 -3.06
C ARG A 389 -11.53 -5.67 -2.61
N TRP A 390 -12.46 -4.92 -3.22
CA TRP A 390 -13.89 -4.90 -2.93
C TRP A 390 -14.24 -4.32 -1.55
N ARG A 391 -13.54 -4.74 -0.49
CA ARG A 391 -13.71 -4.26 0.88
C ARG A 391 -12.35 -4.14 1.57
N PRO A 392 -12.15 -3.12 2.44
CA PRO A 392 -10.93 -3.00 3.23
C PRO A 392 -10.71 -4.24 4.14
N GLU A 393 -11.74 -4.61 4.90
CA GLU A 393 -11.78 -5.83 5.70
C GLU A 393 -12.45 -6.96 4.90
N ASP A 394 -11.63 -7.81 4.29
CA ASP A 394 -12.02 -8.95 3.45
C ASP A 394 -11.91 -10.31 4.16
N GLY A 395 -11.56 -10.32 5.45
CA GLY A 395 -11.44 -11.54 6.27
C GLY A 395 -10.19 -12.37 6.00
N ARG A 396 -9.33 -11.97 5.04
CA ARG A 396 -8.05 -12.66 4.79
C ARG A 396 -7.04 -12.33 5.89
N SER A 397 -6.25 -13.32 6.28
CA SER A 397 -5.16 -13.13 7.24
C SER A 397 -4.08 -12.22 6.67
N LEU A 398 -3.27 -11.63 7.55
CA LEU A 398 -2.12 -10.81 7.14
C LEU A 398 -1.14 -11.61 6.27
N GLN A 399 -0.92 -12.88 6.60
CA GLN A 399 -0.05 -13.77 5.83
C GLN A 399 -0.57 -13.99 4.40
N ALA A 400 -1.89 -14.17 4.24
CA ALA A 400 -2.51 -14.33 2.93
C ALA A 400 -2.38 -13.05 2.09
N LYS A 401 -2.59 -11.87 2.69
CA LYS A 401 -2.40 -10.58 2.01
C LYS A 401 -0.93 -10.32 1.65
N ARG A 402 0.01 -10.74 2.49
CA ARG A 402 1.45 -10.63 2.24
C ARG A 402 1.90 -11.53 1.09
N ALA A 403 1.31 -12.71 0.96
CA ALA A 403 1.58 -13.63 -0.15
C ALA A 403 1.14 -13.08 -1.53
N ASP A 404 0.34 -12.01 -1.56
CA ASP A 404 0.03 -11.29 -2.80
C ASP A 404 1.08 -10.24 -3.17
N LEU A 405 2.06 -9.95 -2.31
CA LEU A 405 3.11 -8.98 -2.61
C LEU A 405 4.24 -9.59 -3.45
N ALA A 406 4.45 -10.90 -3.38
CA ALA A 406 5.56 -11.60 -4.03
C ALA A 406 5.19 -13.04 -4.40
N LEU A 407 5.89 -13.61 -5.39
CA LEU A 407 5.88 -15.03 -5.69
C LEU A 407 6.89 -15.79 -4.83
N SER A 408 8.09 -15.23 -4.66
CA SER A 408 9.15 -15.88 -3.90
C SER A 408 8.97 -15.73 -2.39
N ASN A 409 9.01 -16.86 -1.69
CA ASN A 409 9.07 -16.89 -0.22
C ASN A 409 10.44 -16.49 0.33
N SER A 410 11.46 -16.31 -0.52
CA SER A 410 12.78 -15.82 -0.11
C SER A 410 12.82 -14.33 0.20
N ILE A 411 11.79 -13.56 -0.21
CA ILE A 411 11.72 -12.12 0.04
C ILE A 411 11.33 -11.88 1.49
N ARG A 412 12.33 -11.46 2.28
CA ARG A 412 12.21 -11.22 3.73
C ARG A 412 12.08 -9.74 4.10
N TRP A 413 12.02 -8.84 3.13
CA TRP A 413 11.87 -7.40 3.32
C TRP A 413 10.49 -6.90 2.87
N LEU A 414 10.10 -5.70 3.32
CA LEU A 414 8.88 -5.03 2.87
C LEU A 414 9.17 -3.58 2.43
N PRO A 415 8.42 -3.06 1.44
CA PRO A 415 8.55 -1.67 1.04
C PRO A 415 7.93 -0.79 2.12
N ALA A 416 8.68 0.22 2.53
CA ALA A 416 8.25 1.16 3.56
C ALA A 416 8.77 2.57 3.30
N ILE A 417 8.16 3.53 3.99
CA ILE A 417 8.61 4.91 4.01
C ILE A 417 8.74 5.40 5.44
N ILE A 418 9.57 6.42 5.61
CA ILE A 418 9.68 7.17 6.84
C ILE A 418 8.94 8.49 6.64
N VAL A 419 7.98 8.76 7.52
CA VAL A 419 7.27 10.03 7.64
C VAL A 419 7.80 10.72 8.88
N ARG A 420 8.12 12.02 8.75
CA ARG A 420 8.46 12.86 9.88
C ARG A 420 7.36 13.89 10.08
N GLY A 421 6.99 14.13 11.32
CA GLY A 421 5.92 15.06 11.66
C GLY A 421 6.11 15.66 13.05
N GLU A 422 5.17 16.52 13.37
CA GLU A 422 4.98 17.19 14.66
C GLU A 422 3.52 17.03 15.03
N GLY A 423 3.13 17.27 16.27
CA GLY A 423 1.72 17.16 16.64
C GLY A 423 1.42 17.49 18.10
N LEU A 424 0.14 17.43 18.42
CA LEU A 424 -0.37 17.56 19.79
C LEU A 424 -1.01 16.25 20.21
N PHE A 425 -0.66 15.79 21.40
CA PHE A 425 -1.30 14.63 22.02
C PHE A 425 -2.04 15.06 23.28
N PHE A 426 -3.33 14.78 23.32
CA PHE A 426 -4.21 15.16 24.42
C PHE A 426 -4.46 13.97 25.35
N GLU A 427 -3.91 14.03 26.56
CA GLU A 427 -4.19 13.04 27.60
C GLU A 427 -5.52 13.39 28.27
N PHE A 428 -6.57 12.60 28.03
CA PHE A 428 -7.87 12.81 28.66
C PHE A 428 -7.85 12.46 30.16
N ARG A 429 -8.65 13.17 30.93
CA ARG A 429 -8.95 12.82 32.32
C ARG A 429 -9.90 11.63 32.39
N THR A 430 -9.43 10.50 32.92
CA THR A 430 -10.22 9.27 33.02
C THR A 430 -11.47 9.46 33.87
N ASP A 431 -11.39 10.19 34.99
CA ASP A 431 -12.54 10.49 35.86
C ASP A 431 -13.68 11.20 35.12
N LYS A 432 -13.33 12.13 34.23
CA LYS A 432 -14.32 12.86 33.43
C LYS A 432 -14.84 12.09 32.23
N LEU A 433 -14.02 11.20 31.67
CA LEU A 433 -14.50 10.26 30.66
C LEU A 433 -15.49 9.27 31.26
N ASP A 434 -15.21 8.73 32.45
CA ASP A 434 -16.08 7.76 33.11
C ASP A 434 -17.42 8.39 33.50
N GLU A 435 -17.41 9.60 34.09
CA GLU A 435 -18.63 10.40 34.35
C GLU A 435 -19.47 10.62 33.08
N TRP A 436 -18.82 10.90 31.94
CA TRP A 436 -19.50 11.07 30.66
C TRP A 436 -20.07 9.77 30.10
N LEU A 437 -19.42 8.63 30.36
CA LEU A 437 -19.87 7.30 29.93
C LEU A 437 -21.09 6.80 30.73
N GLU A 438 -21.30 7.29 31.95
CA GLU A 438 -22.49 6.98 32.76
C GLU A 438 -23.76 7.73 32.30
N ASN A 439 -23.61 8.75 31.45
CA ASN A 439 -24.75 9.52 30.95
C ASN A 439 -25.64 8.70 30.00
N ALA A 440 -26.92 8.53 30.38
CA ALA A 440 -27.90 7.75 29.63
C ALA A 440 -28.12 8.23 28.18
N ASP A 441 -28.08 9.54 27.93
CA ASP A 441 -28.26 10.09 26.58
C ASP A 441 -27.06 9.76 25.68
N THR A 442 -25.84 9.77 26.24
CA THR A 442 -24.62 9.36 25.54
C THR A 442 -24.69 7.89 25.13
N LEU A 443 -25.06 7.01 26.06
CA LEU A 443 -25.19 5.57 25.83
C LEU A 443 -26.24 5.29 24.75
N LYS A 444 -27.45 5.85 24.89
CA LYS A 444 -28.54 5.68 23.92
C LYS A 444 -28.17 6.15 22.51
N ARG A 445 -27.43 7.27 22.41
CA ARG A 445 -26.93 7.76 21.11
C ARG A 445 -25.89 6.81 20.52
N ALA A 446 -24.93 6.35 21.32
CA ALA A 446 -23.88 5.45 20.89
C ALA A 446 -24.43 4.09 20.46
N GLU A 447 -25.38 3.53 21.20
CA GLU A 447 -26.05 2.25 20.88
C GLU A 447 -26.60 2.25 19.46
N LYS A 448 -27.35 3.28 19.07
CA LYS A 448 -27.89 3.38 17.70
C LYS A 448 -26.80 3.44 16.63
N GLN A 449 -25.68 4.10 16.92
CA GLN A 449 -24.55 4.16 15.97
C GLN A 449 -23.83 2.81 15.86
N ILE A 450 -23.59 2.15 16.99
CA ILE A 450 -22.95 0.83 17.08
C ILE A 450 -23.82 -0.23 16.42
N GLU A 451 -25.14 -0.17 16.63
CA GLU A 451 -26.11 -1.07 15.99
C GLU A 451 -26.10 -0.90 14.47
N ASN A 452 -26.20 0.34 13.97
CA ASN A 452 -26.13 0.61 12.54
C ASN A 452 -24.80 0.15 11.91
N PHE A 453 -23.69 0.37 12.61
CA PHE A 453 -22.37 -0.09 12.20
C PHE A 453 -22.32 -1.62 12.10
N ASN A 454 -22.78 -2.33 13.14
CA ASN A 454 -22.80 -3.79 13.16
C ASN A 454 -23.82 -4.39 12.18
N ASN A 455 -24.98 -3.76 11.97
CA ASN A 455 -25.95 -4.14 10.94
C ASN A 455 -25.36 -4.04 9.53
N ALA A 456 -24.50 -3.06 9.27
CA ALA A 456 -23.75 -2.98 8.00
C ALA A 456 -22.68 -4.08 7.88
N ARG A 457 -22.00 -4.43 8.98
CA ARG A 457 -21.02 -5.54 9.03
C ARG A 457 -21.68 -6.89 8.77
N ILE A 458 -22.79 -7.18 9.44
CA ILE A 458 -23.56 -8.44 9.28
C ILE A 458 -24.04 -8.59 7.83
N ARG A 459 -24.62 -7.52 7.24
CA ARG A 459 -25.01 -7.53 5.81
C ARG A 459 -23.85 -7.79 4.85
N ARG A 460 -22.61 -7.58 5.30
CA ARG A 460 -21.37 -7.86 4.55
C ARG A 460 -20.77 -9.22 4.92
N GLY A 461 -21.35 -10.00 5.83
CA GLY A 461 -20.79 -11.27 6.30
C GLY A 461 -19.61 -11.10 7.27
N GLN A 462 -19.47 -9.92 7.87
CA GLN A 462 -18.44 -9.63 8.87
C GLN A 462 -18.98 -9.87 10.29
N THR A 463 -18.08 -10.17 11.22
CA THR A 463 -18.41 -10.35 12.63
C THR A 463 -18.78 -9.02 13.30
N ILE A 464 -19.60 -9.12 14.35
CA ILE A 464 -19.96 -8.00 15.22
C ILE A 464 -18.70 -7.51 15.94
N ARG A 465 -18.50 -6.20 15.97
CA ARG A 465 -17.45 -5.57 16.78
C ARG A 465 -18.07 -5.01 18.06
N ARG A 466 -17.50 -5.39 19.20
CA ARG A 466 -17.84 -4.79 20.49
C ARG A 466 -17.18 -3.42 20.58
N LEU A 467 -18.01 -2.38 20.58
CA LEU A 467 -17.59 -0.98 20.65
C LEU A 467 -18.25 -0.33 21.86
N ASN A 468 -17.68 0.76 22.34
CA ASN A 468 -18.23 1.59 23.41
C ASN A 468 -18.21 3.08 22.99
N PRO A 469 -18.89 3.98 23.70
CA PRO A 469 -18.89 5.40 23.35
C PRO A 469 -17.48 6.02 23.38
N ARG A 470 -16.59 5.51 24.24
CA ARG A 470 -15.18 5.94 24.33
C ARG A 470 -14.44 5.74 23.00
N PHE A 471 -14.67 4.61 22.33
CA PHE A 471 -14.12 4.35 20.99
C PHE A 471 -14.57 5.42 19.99
N ILE A 472 -15.86 5.76 19.98
CA ILE A 472 -16.42 6.76 19.06
C ILE A 472 -15.80 8.14 19.34
N LEU A 473 -15.71 8.54 20.61
CA LEU A 473 -15.11 9.80 21.03
C LEU A 473 -13.66 9.93 20.55
N ILE A 474 -12.83 8.92 20.82
CA ILE A 474 -11.41 8.93 20.45
C ILE A 474 -11.26 8.99 18.93
N HIS A 475 -12.02 8.19 18.17
CA HIS A 475 -11.96 8.20 16.72
C HIS A 475 -12.51 9.48 16.07
N SER A 476 -13.33 10.26 16.78
CA SER A 476 -13.75 11.59 16.33
C SER A 476 -12.73 12.70 16.62
N HIS A 477 -11.85 12.52 17.62
CA HIS A 477 -10.78 13.48 17.96
C HIS A 477 -9.45 13.20 17.22
N TYR A 478 -9.30 12.02 16.61
CA TYR A 478 -8.11 11.62 15.84
C TYR A 478 -7.84 12.47 14.59
N ALA A 479 -8.74 13.39 14.21
CA ALA A 479 -8.61 14.25 13.02
C ALA A 479 -7.69 15.48 13.21
N LEU A 480 -7.01 15.61 14.35
CA LEU A 480 -6.19 16.78 14.72
C LEU A 480 -4.74 16.44 15.14
N ILE A 481 -4.19 15.33 14.64
CA ILE A 481 -2.76 14.99 14.78
C ILE A 481 -2.04 15.32 13.48
#